data_AF-A0A1F1IG52-F1
#
_entry.id   AF-A0A1F1IG52-F1
#
_cell.length_a   1.000
_cell.length_b   1.000
_cell.length_c   1.000
_cell.angle_alpha   90.00
_cell.angle_beta   90.00
_cell.angle_gamma   90.00
#
_symmetry.space_group_name_H-M   'P 1'
#
loop_
_entity.id
_entity.type
_entity.pdbx_description
1 polymer ?
#
loop_
_entity_poly.entity_id
_entity_poly.type
_entity_poly.pdbx_seq_one_letter_code
_entity_poly.pdbx_strand_id
1 'polypeptide(L)'
;MYSWGGEVRDTDTHPGGTGIAHCRPQFIVPEAERVFGILAERNYLHRLDADEFSEGLAWVWGETTAIHPFRDVNTRTQHVFFNQLARDAGWVIDWSQIPGDVFAHARTLAIVQDPSGLDALICPNLVTVEDAARHDRLIGLLNEHTQGFTTRKAVRDPAVLDRELDAARERRRALPPVDAFGYDAPPGGDRGGPRLGR
;
A
#
# COMPACT_ATOMS: atom_id res chain seq x y z
N MET A 1 19.39 -7.53 19.10
CA MET A 1 19.53 -6.92 17.76
C MET A 1 20.22 -7.93 16.87
N TYR A 2 19.75 -8.17 15.64
CA TYR A 2 20.33 -9.19 14.76
C TYR A 2 21.57 -8.64 14.03
N SER A 3 22.62 -9.46 13.90
CA SER A 3 23.87 -9.07 13.23
C SER A 3 23.72 -8.84 11.72
N TRP A 4 22.70 -9.45 11.10
CA TRP A 4 22.38 -9.33 9.68
C TRP A 4 21.39 -8.20 9.35
N GLY A 5 21.07 -7.34 10.31
CA GLY A 5 20.07 -6.29 10.12
C GLY A 5 20.42 -5.38 8.95
N GLY A 6 19.55 -5.34 7.93
CA GLY A 6 19.73 -4.56 6.70
C GLY A 6 20.39 -5.31 5.54
N GLU A 7 20.87 -6.53 5.76
CA GLU A 7 21.46 -7.34 4.68
C GLU A 7 20.40 -8.06 3.85
N VAL A 8 20.54 -7.98 2.52
CA VAL A 8 19.78 -8.82 1.59
C VAL A 8 20.12 -10.28 1.84
N ARG A 9 19.10 -11.15 1.82
CA ARG A 9 19.32 -12.58 2.01
C ARG A 9 20.04 -13.21 0.81
N ASP A 10 20.87 -14.19 1.13
CA ASP A 10 21.64 -15.02 0.19
C ASP A 10 21.08 -16.44 0.05
N THR A 11 20.07 -16.79 0.86
CA THR A 11 19.41 -18.10 0.84
C THR A 11 17.93 -17.98 0.47
N ASP A 12 17.37 -19.07 -0.06
CA ASP A 12 15.92 -19.17 -0.26
C ASP A 12 15.19 -19.10 1.08
N THR A 13 14.07 -18.39 1.12
CA THR A 13 13.14 -18.44 2.26
C THR A 13 12.21 -19.63 2.11
N HIS A 14 11.91 -20.29 3.23
CA HIS A 14 10.83 -21.27 3.25
C HIS A 14 9.47 -20.55 3.01
N PRO A 15 8.53 -21.12 2.24
CA PRO A 15 7.22 -20.50 1.95
C PRO A 15 6.29 -20.26 3.14
N GLY A 16 6.75 -20.37 4.39
CA GLY A 16 5.96 -20.04 5.58
C GLY A 16 4.63 -20.79 5.72
N GLY A 17 4.48 -21.97 5.09
CA GLY A 17 3.24 -22.74 5.07
C GLY A 17 2.24 -22.36 3.97
N THR A 18 2.49 -21.32 3.16
CA THR A 18 1.64 -20.96 2.00
C THR A 18 1.98 -21.75 0.75
N GLY A 19 3.18 -22.33 0.67
CA GLY A 19 3.68 -23.02 -0.52
C GLY A 19 4.12 -22.08 -1.66
N ILE A 20 4.01 -20.77 -1.48
CA ILE A 20 4.37 -19.77 -2.49
C ILE A 20 5.84 -19.41 -2.36
N ALA A 21 6.58 -19.57 -3.47
CA ALA A 21 7.99 -19.22 -3.54
C ALA A 21 8.19 -17.71 -3.71
N HIS A 22 9.16 -17.15 -2.99
CA HIS A 22 9.65 -15.79 -3.22
C HIS A 22 10.78 -15.78 -4.25
N CYS A 23 11.24 -14.58 -4.62
CA CYS A 23 12.36 -14.37 -5.52
C CYS A 23 13.61 -15.16 -5.09
N ARG A 24 14.35 -15.72 -6.04
CA ARG A 24 15.62 -16.40 -5.75
C ARG A 24 16.68 -15.37 -5.35
N PRO A 25 17.59 -15.66 -4.39
CA PRO A 25 18.59 -14.71 -3.91
C PRO A 25 19.36 -13.96 -4.98
N GLN A 26 19.79 -14.67 -6.04
CA GLN A 26 20.56 -14.07 -7.13
C GLN A 26 19.80 -13.01 -7.96
N PHE A 27 18.47 -12.96 -7.83
CA PHE A 27 17.62 -12.00 -8.55
C PHE A 27 17.05 -10.90 -7.66
N ILE A 28 17.29 -10.93 -6.34
CA ILE A 28 16.70 -9.95 -5.41
C ILE A 28 17.13 -8.52 -5.77
N VAL A 29 18.43 -8.29 -5.95
CA VAL A 29 18.94 -6.94 -6.25
C VAL A 29 18.47 -6.44 -7.62
N PRO A 30 18.61 -7.21 -8.72
CA PRO A 30 18.08 -6.79 -10.02
C PRO A 30 16.57 -6.52 -10.03
N GLU A 31 15.76 -7.34 -9.36
CA GLU A 31 14.31 -7.11 -9.29
C GLU A 31 13.95 -5.90 -8.42
N ALA A 32 14.66 -5.68 -7.32
CA ALA A 32 14.48 -4.48 -6.51
C ALA A 32 14.83 -3.20 -7.31
N GLU A 33 15.95 -3.22 -8.04
CA GLU A 33 16.34 -2.11 -8.93
C GLU A 33 15.28 -1.85 -10.00
N ARG A 34 14.74 -2.89 -10.63
CA ARG A 34 13.65 -2.76 -11.60
C ARG A 34 12.40 -2.14 -10.98
N VAL A 35 11.94 -2.68 -9.85
CA VAL A 35 10.68 -2.27 -9.20
C VAL A 35 10.78 -0.84 -8.65
N PHE A 36 11.85 -0.52 -7.92
CA PHE A 36 12.05 0.82 -7.37
C PHE A 36 12.48 1.84 -8.42
N GLY A 37 13.09 1.41 -9.52
CA GLY A 37 13.33 2.24 -10.70
C GLY A 37 12.03 2.71 -11.33
N ILE A 38 11.07 1.80 -11.56
CA ILE A 38 9.73 2.15 -12.06
C ILE A 38 9.01 3.09 -11.08
N LEU A 39 9.10 2.83 -9.77
CA LEU A 39 8.52 3.73 -8.75
C LEU A 39 9.10 5.15 -8.85
N ALA A 40 10.42 5.28 -9.03
CA ALA A 40 11.09 6.57 -9.18
C ALA A 40 10.68 7.29 -10.46
N GLU A 41 10.57 6.58 -11.59
CA GLU A 41 10.08 7.12 -12.86
C GLU A 41 8.63 7.64 -12.75
N ARG A 42 7.82 7.02 -11.89
CA ARG A 42 6.46 7.47 -11.54
C ARG A 42 6.43 8.53 -10.43
N ASN A 43 7.53 9.25 -10.22
CA ASN A 43 7.65 10.34 -9.25
C ASN A 43 7.21 9.93 -7.83
N TYR A 44 7.50 8.68 -7.45
CA TYR A 44 7.15 8.13 -6.13
C TYR A 44 5.65 8.25 -5.80
N LEU A 45 4.79 8.20 -6.81
CA LEU A 45 3.33 8.31 -6.69
C LEU A 45 2.84 9.65 -6.15
N HIS A 46 3.67 10.70 -6.19
CA HIS A 46 3.26 12.05 -5.79
C HIS A 46 2.26 12.66 -6.78
N ARG A 47 1.34 13.46 -6.25
CA ARG A 47 0.34 14.25 -7.02
C ARG A 47 -0.63 13.41 -7.84
N LEU A 48 -0.88 12.19 -7.37
CA LEU A 48 -1.90 11.30 -7.91
C LEU A 48 -3.17 11.40 -7.06
N ASP A 49 -4.33 11.20 -7.69
CA ASP A 49 -5.58 11.02 -6.95
C ASP A 49 -5.57 9.68 -6.17
N ALA A 50 -6.63 9.42 -5.40
CA ALA A 50 -6.68 8.22 -4.57
C ALA A 50 -6.71 6.92 -5.39
N ASP A 51 -7.34 6.92 -6.57
CA ASP A 51 -7.44 5.75 -7.45
C ASP A 51 -6.06 5.42 -8.03
N GLU A 52 -5.41 6.37 -8.67
CA GLU A 52 -4.09 6.20 -9.29
C GLU A 52 -3.01 5.91 -8.23
N PHE A 53 -3.07 6.57 -7.07
CA PHE A 53 -2.14 6.34 -5.98
C PHE A 53 -2.29 4.92 -5.41
N SER A 54 -3.51 4.48 -5.12
CA SER A 54 -3.75 3.17 -4.52
C SER A 54 -3.40 2.02 -5.46
N GLU A 55 -3.69 2.13 -6.75
CA GLU A 55 -3.28 1.17 -7.77
C GLU A 55 -1.75 1.06 -7.84
N GLY A 56 -1.07 2.21 -7.92
CA GLY A 56 0.39 2.27 -7.95
C GLY A 56 1.03 1.69 -6.69
N LEU A 57 0.48 2.01 -5.51
CA LEU A 57 0.95 1.52 -4.22
C LEU A 57 0.75 0.02 -4.09
N ALA A 58 -0.42 -0.49 -4.50
CA ALA A 58 -0.74 -1.91 -4.49
C ALA A 58 0.22 -2.71 -5.38
N TRP A 59 0.52 -2.20 -6.57
CA TRP A 59 1.49 -2.81 -7.48
C TRP A 59 2.87 -2.92 -6.85
N VAL A 60 3.46 -1.80 -6.40
CA VAL A 60 4.84 -1.83 -5.86
C VAL A 60 4.93 -2.64 -4.57
N TRP A 61 3.87 -2.67 -3.75
CA TRP A 61 3.82 -3.49 -2.54
C TRP A 61 3.72 -4.99 -2.86
N GLY A 62 2.93 -5.37 -3.86
CA GLY A 62 2.86 -6.73 -4.39
C GLY A 62 4.22 -7.21 -4.89
N GLU A 63 4.85 -6.43 -5.76
CA GLU A 63 6.19 -6.73 -6.31
C GLU A 63 7.24 -6.87 -5.19
N THR A 64 7.25 -5.95 -4.23
CA THR A 64 8.18 -6.01 -3.09
C THR A 64 7.91 -7.22 -2.18
N THR A 65 6.66 -7.66 -2.08
CA THR A 65 6.28 -8.87 -1.35
C THR A 65 6.83 -10.12 -2.05
N ALA A 66 6.78 -10.18 -3.38
CA ALA A 66 7.36 -11.26 -4.17
C ALA A 66 8.91 -11.30 -4.08
N ILE A 67 9.56 -10.13 -4.05
CA ILE A 67 11.03 -10.02 -3.87
C ILE A 67 11.47 -10.60 -2.52
N HIS A 68 10.76 -10.22 -1.45
CA HIS A 68 11.02 -10.69 -0.07
C HIS A 68 12.51 -10.61 0.32
N PRO A 69 13.12 -9.40 0.35
CA PRO A 69 14.56 -9.23 0.24
C PRO A 69 15.37 -9.64 1.49
N PHE A 70 14.76 -9.73 2.66
CA PHE A 70 15.47 -9.97 3.93
C PHE A 70 15.24 -11.39 4.48
N ARG A 71 16.08 -11.84 5.41
CA ARG A 71 15.93 -13.15 6.07
C ARG A 71 14.70 -13.24 6.98
N ASP A 72 14.35 -12.12 7.61
CA ASP A 72 13.16 -11.94 8.44
C ASP A 72 12.77 -10.44 8.37
N VAL A 73 11.71 -10.04 9.08
CA VAL A 73 11.19 -8.67 9.22
C VAL A 73 10.70 -7.99 7.93
N ASN A 74 10.66 -8.70 6.80
CA ASN A 74 10.15 -8.19 5.52
C ASN A 74 8.81 -7.48 5.65
N THR A 75 7.84 -8.14 6.28
CA THR A 75 6.49 -7.59 6.46
C THR A 75 6.49 -6.28 7.25
N ARG A 76 7.31 -6.17 8.30
CA ARG A 76 7.39 -4.96 9.14
C ARG A 76 8.10 -3.83 8.40
N THR A 77 9.20 -4.14 7.72
CA THR A 77 9.94 -3.17 6.92
C THR A 77 9.07 -2.60 5.80
N GLN A 78 8.33 -3.47 5.09
CA GLN A 78 7.39 -3.04 4.06
C GLN A 78 6.28 -2.16 4.63
N HIS A 79 5.67 -2.55 5.75
CA HIS A 79 4.61 -1.76 6.38
C HIS A 79 5.10 -0.35 6.72
N VAL A 80 6.29 -0.21 7.31
CA VAL A 80 6.87 1.12 7.60
C VAL A 80 7.18 1.89 6.31
N PHE A 81 7.84 1.25 5.35
CA PHE A 81 8.24 1.89 4.10
C PHE A 81 7.04 2.42 3.30
N PHE A 82 6.02 1.59 3.07
CA PHE A 82 4.87 1.98 2.26
C PHE A 82 3.94 2.97 2.95
N ASN A 83 3.85 2.95 4.29
CA ASN A 83 3.15 4.02 5.01
C ASN A 83 3.91 5.34 4.95
N GLN A 84 5.25 5.33 4.96
CA GLN A 84 6.03 6.53 4.77
C GLN A 84 5.88 7.07 3.34
N LEU A 85 5.98 6.20 2.33
CA LEU A 85 5.75 6.55 0.93
C LEU A 85 4.36 7.17 0.73
N ALA A 86 3.33 6.60 1.34
CA ALA A 86 1.97 7.16 1.29
C ALA A 86 1.89 8.56 1.90
N ARG A 87 2.48 8.75 3.09
CA ARG A 87 2.52 10.06 3.76
C ARG A 87 3.24 11.10 2.94
N ASP A 88 4.39 10.75 2.36
CA ASP A 88 5.17 11.64 1.50
C ASP A 88 4.38 12.04 0.23
N ALA A 89 3.52 11.14 -0.26
CA ALA A 89 2.58 11.40 -1.35
C ALA A 89 1.30 12.16 -0.95
N GLY A 90 1.13 12.51 0.32
CA GLY A 90 -0.03 13.26 0.83
C GLY A 90 -1.18 12.40 1.35
N TRP A 91 -0.97 11.09 1.47
CA TRP A 91 -1.98 10.11 1.87
C TRP A 91 -1.68 9.41 3.19
N VAL A 92 -2.72 8.97 3.88
CA VAL A 92 -2.65 8.11 5.08
C VAL A 92 -3.61 6.95 4.88
N ILE A 93 -3.16 5.74 5.20
CA ILE A 93 -3.99 4.54 5.19
C ILE A 93 -4.64 4.39 6.56
N ASP A 94 -5.97 4.38 6.62
CA ASP A 94 -6.73 4.06 7.83
C ASP A 94 -6.76 2.54 8.06
N TRP A 95 -5.75 2.06 8.77
CA TRP A 95 -5.63 0.63 9.13
C TRP A 95 -6.71 0.14 10.09
N SER A 96 -7.49 1.02 10.73
CA SER A 96 -8.57 0.62 11.64
C SER A 96 -9.72 -0.08 10.90
N GLN A 97 -9.85 0.20 9.61
CA GLN A 97 -10.88 -0.35 8.72
C GLN A 97 -10.43 -1.62 7.97
N ILE A 98 -9.14 -1.96 8.04
CA ILE A 98 -8.56 -3.09 7.29
C ILE A 98 -8.21 -4.23 8.24
N PRO A 99 -8.92 -5.37 8.19
CA PRO A 99 -8.54 -6.53 8.97
C PRO A 99 -7.16 -7.05 8.52
N GLY A 100 -6.21 -7.11 9.46
CA GLY A 100 -4.81 -7.39 9.14
C GLY A 100 -4.54 -8.76 8.51
N ASP A 101 -5.38 -9.76 8.78
CA ASP A 101 -5.30 -11.09 8.17
C ASP A 101 -5.83 -11.13 6.74
N VAL A 102 -6.88 -10.36 6.39
CA VAL A 102 -7.31 -10.17 4.99
C VAL A 102 -6.23 -9.46 4.21
N PHE A 103 -5.59 -8.45 4.81
CA PHE A 103 -4.49 -7.76 4.15
C PHE A 103 -3.27 -8.67 3.97
N ALA A 104 -2.94 -9.49 4.96
CA ALA A 104 -1.89 -10.51 4.83
C ALA A 104 -2.20 -11.53 3.73
N HIS A 105 -3.47 -11.94 3.61
CA HIS A 105 -3.96 -12.80 2.54
C HIS A 105 -3.84 -12.14 1.16
N ALA A 106 -4.31 -10.89 1.03
CA ALA A 106 -4.20 -10.10 -0.20
C ALA A 106 -2.74 -9.94 -0.65
N ARG A 107 -1.82 -9.69 0.28
CA ARG A 107 -0.36 -9.64 -0.01
C ARG A 107 0.18 -10.96 -0.54
N THR A 108 -0.31 -12.07 0.01
CA THR A 108 0.10 -13.42 -0.41
C THR A 108 -0.41 -13.71 -1.82
N LEU A 109 -1.67 -13.38 -2.11
CA LEU A 109 -2.26 -13.54 -3.44
C LEU A 109 -1.64 -12.60 -4.49
N ALA A 110 -1.16 -11.42 -4.09
CA ALA A 110 -0.46 -10.51 -5.01
C ALA A 110 0.80 -11.12 -5.65
N ILE A 111 1.41 -12.14 -5.02
CA ILE A 111 2.58 -12.85 -5.58
C ILE A 111 2.18 -13.75 -6.75
N VAL A 112 0.99 -14.35 -6.70
CA VAL A 112 0.58 -15.45 -7.60
C VAL A 112 -0.58 -15.09 -8.55
N GLN A 113 -1.26 -13.98 -8.29
CA GLN A 113 -2.38 -13.48 -9.08
C GLN A 113 -2.08 -12.07 -9.55
N ASP A 114 -2.48 -11.08 -8.75
CA ASP A 114 -2.41 -9.66 -9.08
C ASP A 114 -2.60 -8.81 -7.81
N PRO A 115 -2.20 -7.52 -7.84
CA PRO A 115 -2.29 -6.65 -6.67
C PRO A 115 -3.68 -6.07 -6.40
N SER A 116 -4.74 -6.42 -7.16
CA SER A 116 -6.08 -5.82 -7.01
C SER A 116 -6.68 -5.99 -5.63
N GLY A 117 -6.32 -7.07 -4.92
CA GLY A 117 -6.77 -7.29 -3.55
C GLY A 117 -6.21 -6.25 -2.57
N LEU A 118 -4.97 -5.79 -2.80
CA LEU A 118 -4.36 -4.72 -2.01
C LEU A 118 -5.02 -3.38 -2.32
N ASP A 119 -5.17 -3.05 -3.59
CA ASP A 119 -5.87 -1.84 -4.05
C ASP A 119 -7.29 -1.76 -3.46
N ALA A 120 -8.05 -2.85 -3.55
CA ALA A 120 -9.42 -2.92 -3.06
C ALA A 120 -9.56 -2.72 -1.54
N LEU A 121 -8.50 -3.02 -0.77
CA LEU A 121 -8.47 -2.76 0.67
C LEU A 121 -7.91 -1.37 0.99
N ILE A 122 -6.97 -0.86 0.20
CA ILE A 122 -6.29 0.42 0.46
C ILE A 122 -7.15 1.60 0.01
N CYS A 123 -7.59 1.61 -1.26
CA CYS A 123 -8.25 2.76 -1.88
C CYS A 123 -9.42 3.33 -1.04
N PRO A 124 -10.38 2.50 -0.55
CA PRO A 124 -11.52 3.02 0.23
C PRO A 124 -11.13 3.58 1.61
N ASN A 125 -9.91 3.29 2.06
CA ASN A 125 -9.40 3.64 3.39
C ASN A 125 -8.22 4.63 3.29
N LEU A 126 -8.06 5.30 2.15
CA LEU A 126 -7.15 6.43 2.01
C LEU A 126 -7.81 7.71 2.49
N VAL A 127 -7.09 8.46 3.30
CA VAL A 127 -7.45 9.82 3.71
C VAL A 127 -6.27 10.74 3.45
N THR A 128 -6.54 12.03 3.24
CA THR A 128 -5.44 12.99 3.06
C THR A 128 -4.67 13.18 4.36
N VAL A 129 -3.40 13.55 4.28
CA VAL A 129 -2.60 13.92 5.47
C VAL A 129 -3.25 15.06 6.26
N GLU A 130 -3.88 16.02 5.57
CA GLU A 130 -4.63 17.11 6.19
C GLU A 130 -5.82 16.57 6.99
N ASP A 131 -6.64 15.71 6.39
CA ASP A 131 -7.77 15.07 7.07
C ASP A 131 -7.31 14.26 8.28
N ALA A 132 -6.24 13.48 8.13
CA ALA A 132 -5.69 12.68 9.22
C ALA A 132 -5.21 13.56 10.39
N ALA A 133 -4.56 14.69 10.09
CA ALA A 133 -4.10 15.65 11.09
C ALA A 133 -5.26 16.34 11.83
N ARG A 134 -6.34 16.67 11.13
CA ARG A 134 -7.54 17.29 11.75
C ARG A 134 -8.23 16.38 12.75
N HIS A 135 -8.07 15.06 12.61
CA HIS A 135 -8.78 14.09 13.44
C HIS A 135 -8.00 13.61 14.68
N ASP A 136 -6.72 13.98 14.87
CA ASP A 136 -5.76 13.61 15.95
C ASP A 136 -5.62 12.09 16.28
N ARG A 137 -6.63 11.26 15.99
CA ARG A 137 -6.75 9.84 16.31
C ARG A 137 -6.01 8.95 15.29
N LEU A 138 -5.97 9.35 14.02
CA LEU A 138 -5.36 8.53 12.95
C LEU A 138 -3.83 8.43 13.09
N ILE A 139 -3.18 9.50 13.56
CA ILE A 139 -1.72 9.50 13.81
C ILE A 139 -1.37 8.57 14.99
N GLY A 140 -2.19 8.53 16.04
CA GLY A 140 -2.05 7.58 17.15
C GLY A 140 -2.25 6.12 16.71
N LEU A 141 -3.26 5.87 15.88
CA LEU A 141 -3.60 4.55 15.35
C LEU A 141 -2.48 3.97 14.47
N LEU A 142 -1.79 4.77 13.66
CA LEU A 142 -0.65 4.30 12.85
C LEU A 142 0.48 3.68 13.70
N ASN A 143 0.70 4.19 14.91
CA ASN A 143 1.70 3.66 15.83
C ASN A 143 1.25 2.37 16.52
N GLU A 144 -0.06 2.21 16.79
CA GLU A 144 -0.64 1.02 17.41
C GLU A 144 -0.80 -0.14 16.41
N HIS A 145 -1.17 0.15 15.16
CA HIS A 145 -1.44 -0.87 14.13
C HIS A 145 -0.20 -1.65 13.68
N THR A 146 1.01 -1.12 13.89
CA THR A 146 2.26 -1.86 13.70
C THR A 146 2.28 -3.14 14.56
N GLN A 147 1.67 -3.12 15.76
CA GLN A 147 1.59 -4.29 16.65
C GLN A 147 0.61 -5.35 16.14
N GLY A 148 -0.55 -4.94 15.63
CA GLY A 148 -1.58 -5.84 15.08
C GLY A 148 -1.10 -6.62 13.85
N PHE A 149 -0.25 -5.99 13.03
CA PHE A 149 0.40 -6.62 11.87
C PHE A 149 1.46 -7.69 12.25
N THR A 150 1.95 -7.65 13.49
CA THR A 150 2.99 -8.55 14.00
C THR A 150 2.46 -9.64 14.93
N THR A 151 1.20 -9.53 15.38
CA THR A 151 0.61 -10.48 16.31
C THR A 151 -0.01 -11.64 15.54
N ARG A 152 0.47 -12.86 15.80
CA ARG A 152 -0.07 -14.08 15.19
C ARG A 152 -1.51 -14.31 15.69
N LYS A 153 -2.50 -13.84 14.93
CA LYS A 153 -3.92 -14.22 15.13
C LYS A 153 -4.13 -15.67 14.68
N ALA A 154 -5.20 -16.29 15.18
CA ALA A 154 -5.65 -17.59 14.70
C ALA A 154 -5.86 -17.51 13.18
N VAL A 155 -5.30 -18.47 12.44
CA VAL A 155 -5.42 -18.51 10.97
C VAL A 155 -6.89 -18.75 10.65
N ARG A 156 -7.57 -17.75 10.08
CA ARG A 156 -8.92 -17.91 9.55
C ARG A 156 -8.87 -18.83 8.32
N ASP A 157 -9.96 -19.56 8.10
CA ASP A 157 -10.13 -20.43 6.93
C ASP A 157 -9.84 -19.64 5.63
N PRO A 158 -8.93 -20.10 4.75
CA PRO A 158 -8.64 -19.45 3.48
C PRO A 158 -9.89 -19.11 2.67
N ALA A 159 -10.91 -19.96 2.67
CA ALA A 159 -12.15 -19.70 1.94
C ALA A 159 -12.94 -18.50 2.50
N VAL A 160 -12.79 -18.19 3.79
CA VAL A 160 -13.35 -16.97 4.39
C VAL A 160 -12.58 -15.74 3.93
N LEU A 161 -11.24 -15.82 3.93
CA LEU A 161 -10.37 -14.73 3.50
C LEU A 161 -10.58 -14.40 2.01
N ASP A 162 -10.74 -15.42 1.16
CA ASP A 162 -11.06 -15.27 -0.26
C ASP A 162 -12.38 -14.52 -0.44
N ARG A 163 -13.45 -14.94 0.25
CA ARG A 163 -14.76 -14.26 0.17
C ARG A 163 -14.71 -12.81 0.62
N GLU A 164 -13.99 -12.52 1.70
CA GLU A 164 -13.84 -11.14 2.18
C GLU A 164 -13.07 -10.26 1.19
N LEU A 165 -12.04 -10.83 0.56
CA LEU A 165 -11.25 -10.12 -0.45
C LEU A 165 -12.04 -9.91 -1.74
N ASP A 166 -12.81 -10.89 -2.19
CA ASP A 166 -13.68 -10.76 -3.36
C ASP A 166 -14.77 -9.73 -3.13
N ALA A 167 -15.37 -9.71 -1.94
CA ALA A 167 -16.31 -8.66 -1.56
C ALA A 167 -15.64 -7.27 -1.52
N ALA A 168 -14.37 -7.17 -1.11
CA ALA A 168 -13.61 -5.92 -1.18
C ALA A 168 -13.40 -5.47 -2.63
N ARG A 169 -13.02 -6.38 -3.53
CA ARG A 169 -12.88 -6.10 -4.97
C ARG A 169 -14.19 -5.67 -5.60
N GLU A 170 -15.31 -6.28 -5.22
CA GLU A 170 -16.65 -5.86 -5.68
C GLU A 170 -16.99 -4.44 -5.23
N ARG A 171 -16.75 -4.12 -3.95
CA ARG A 171 -16.92 -2.74 -3.44
C ARG A 171 -16.03 -1.76 -4.20
N ARG A 172 -14.77 -2.11 -4.43
CA ARG A 172 -13.80 -1.30 -5.18
C ARG A 172 -14.29 -0.98 -6.60
N ARG A 173 -14.83 -1.98 -7.32
CA ARG A 173 -15.41 -1.79 -8.66
C ARG A 173 -16.68 -0.95 -8.68
N ALA A 174 -17.43 -0.95 -7.57
CA ALA A 174 -18.66 -0.19 -7.44
C ALA A 174 -18.44 1.27 -6.99
N LEU A 175 -17.23 1.62 -6.52
CA LEU A 175 -16.89 2.99 -6.20
C LEU A 175 -16.83 3.82 -7.50
N PRO A 176 -17.42 5.01 -7.53
CA PRO A 176 -17.21 5.93 -8.65
C PRO A 176 -15.71 6.30 -8.71
N PRO A 177 -15.16 6.59 -9.91
CA PRO A 177 -13.87 7.25 -10.01
C PRO A 177 -13.89 8.51 -9.15
N VAL A 178 -12.79 8.82 -8.47
CA VAL A 178 -12.70 9.99 -7.58
C VAL A 178 -12.69 11.28 -8.41
N ASP A 179 -13.87 11.65 -8.90
CA ASP A 179 -14.23 12.92 -9.53
C ASP A 179 -15.68 13.26 -9.12
N ALA A 180 -15.94 13.36 -7.80
CA ALA A 180 -17.26 13.76 -7.29
C ALA A 180 -17.30 14.38 -5.88
N PHE A 181 -16.16 14.63 -5.25
CA PHE A 181 -16.10 15.56 -4.12
C PHE A 181 -15.39 16.81 -4.57
N GLY A 182 -16.19 17.86 -4.76
CA GLY A 182 -15.72 19.16 -5.18
C GLY A 182 -14.59 19.64 -4.27
N TYR A 183 -13.45 19.92 -4.89
CA TYR A 183 -12.77 21.14 -4.52
C TYR A 183 -13.76 22.27 -4.78
N ASP A 184 -14.46 22.71 -3.74
CA ASP A 184 -14.96 24.07 -3.70
C ASP A 184 -13.72 24.96 -3.88
N ALA A 185 -13.49 25.38 -5.11
CA ALA A 185 -12.67 26.55 -5.35
C ALA A 185 -13.27 27.67 -4.49
N PRO A 186 -12.48 28.36 -3.64
CA PRO A 186 -13.02 29.42 -2.81
C PRO A 186 -13.66 30.49 -3.71
N PRO A 187 -14.82 31.05 -3.34
CA PRO A 187 -15.53 31.97 -4.21
C PRO A 187 -14.72 33.27 -4.33
N GLY A 188 -14.32 33.60 -5.55
CA GLY A 188 -14.05 34.96 -6.01
C GLY A 188 -12.94 35.73 -5.28
N GLY A 189 -11.70 35.51 -5.69
CA GLY A 189 -10.65 36.52 -5.59
C GLY A 189 -10.51 37.24 -6.93
N ASP A 190 -11.12 38.41 -7.05
CA ASP A 190 -10.97 39.33 -8.18
C ASP A 190 -9.49 39.52 -8.55
N ARG A 191 -9.12 39.05 -9.75
CA ARG A 191 -7.94 39.51 -10.48
C ARG A 191 -8.32 39.75 -11.93
N GLY A 192 -8.89 40.92 -12.17
CA GLY A 192 -8.81 41.57 -13.47
C GLY A 192 -7.36 41.60 -13.96
N GLY A 193 -7.13 40.98 -15.11
CA GLY A 193 -5.89 41.05 -15.90
C GLY A 193 -6.24 41.01 -17.38
N PRO A 194 -5.51 41.73 -18.26
CA PRO A 194 -6.09 42.33 -19.45
C PRO A 194 -6.27 41.33 -20.60
N ARG A 195 -7.40 41.49 -21.30
CA ARG A 195 -7.63 40.92 -22.62
C ARG A 195 -6.64 41.52 -23.61
N LEU A 196 -5.78 40.68 -24.19
CA LEU A 196 -5.07 41.02 -25.42
C LEU A 196 -5.81 40.35 -26.58
N GLY A 197 -6.52 41.17 -27.35
CA GLY A 197 -6.97 40.81 -28.68
C GLY A 197 -6.01 41.37 -29.72
N ARG A 198 -5.61 40.54 -30.68
CA ARG A 198 -5.87 40.68 -32.11
C ARG A 198 -5.34 39.43 -32.82
#